data_AF-A0A352CHG3-F1
#
_entry.id   AF-A0A352CHG3-F1
#
_cell.length_a   1.000
_cell.length_b   1.000
_cell.length_c   1.000
_cell.angle_alpha   90.00
_cell.angle_beta   90.00
_cell.angle_gamma   90.00
#
_symmetry.space_group_name_H-M   'P 1'
#
loop_
_entity.id
_entity.type
_entity.pdbx_description
1 polymer ?
#
loop_
_entity_poly.entity_id
_entity_poly.type
_entity_poly.pdbx_seq_one_letter_code
_entity_poly.pdbx_strand_id
1 'polypeptide(L)'
;IQREKKELEETPEEEELILAQIYERRGLQKETAKQVAKELTEVDALGAHVRDELGITEMSQANPIQAALASGAAFTAGGFIPLMVSLLAPVVYMEYILYGCTIVALAVLGTVSARAGGSNVFKAVLRIVLGGTIAMVISAAVGYFFGVRV
;
A
#
# COMPACT_ATOMS: atom_id res chain seq x y z
N ILE A 1 7.01 4.37 18.68
CA ILE A 1 8.31 4.18 19.38
C ILE A 1 8.64 5.36 20.30
N GLN A 2 8.94 6.58 19.82
CA GLN A 2 9.27 7.68 20.75
C GLN A 2 8.08 8.08 21.64
N ARG A 3 6.86 8.05 21.10
CA ARG A 3 5.63 8.24 21.89
C ARG A 3 5.48 7.13 22.95
N GLU A 4 5.51 5.88 22.51
CA GLU A 4 5.52 4.69 23.39
C GLU A 4 6.53 4.77 24.54
N LYS A 5 7.75 5.22 24.25
CA LYS A 5 8.79 5.35 25.25
C LYS A 5 8.41 6.36 26.34
N LYS A 6 7.75 7.46 25.95
CA LYS A 6 7.26 8.49 26.87
C LYS A 6 6.08 7.97 27.69
N GLU A 7 5.17 7.22 27.07
CA GLU A 7 4.02 6.59 27.72
C GLU A 7 4.47 5.56 28.78
N LEU A 8 5.47 4.73 28.48
CA LEU A 8 6.09 3.81 29.45
C LEU A 8 6.80 4.52 30.63
N GLU A 9 7.29 5.74 30.44
CA GLU A 9 7.91 6.55 31.49
C GLU A 9 6.87 7.29 32.35
N GLU A 10 5.79 7.79 31.73
CA GLU A 10 4.78 8.62 32.40
C GLU A 10 3.66 7.80 33.06
N THR A 11 3.27 6.67 32.46
CA THR A 11 2.09 5.87 32.88
C THR A 11 2.34 4.35 32.83
N PRO A 12 3.39 3.82 33.49
CA PRO A 12 3.78 2.41 33.38
C PRO A 12 2.69 1.41 33.82
N GLU A 13 1.90 1.76 34.84
CA GLU A 13 0.80 0.90 35.31
C GLU A 13 -0.35 0.82 34.29
N GLU A 14 -0.62 1.91 33.57
CA GLU A 14 -1.65 1.94 32.52
C GLU A 14 -1.18 1.13 31.31
N GLU A 15 0.10 1.24 30.94
CA GLU A 15 0.69 0.50 29.83
C GLU A 15 0.66 -1.02 30.06
N GLU A 16 0.98 -1.50 31.27
CA GLU A 16 0.85 -2.94 31.60
C GLU A 16 -0.60 -3.43 31.47
N LEU A 17 -1.58 -2.60 31.86
CA LEU A 17 -2.99 -2.91 31.70
C LEU A 17 -3.42 -2.94 30.22
N ILE A 18 -2.90 -2.03 29.40
CA ILE A 18 -3.13 -2.03 27.94
C ILE A 18 -2.61 -3.33 27.33
N LEU A 19 -1.40 -3.73 27.68
CA LEU A 19 -0.79 -4.96 27.18
C LEU A 19 -1.57 -6.20 27.63
N ALA A 20 -2.02 -6.25 28.88
CA ALA A 20 -2.90 -7.31 29.38
C ALA A 20 -4.22 -7.38 28.59
N GLN A 21 -4.86 -6.24 28.31
CA GLN A 21 -6.08 -6.20 27.51
C GLN A 21 -5.87 -6.68 26.06
N ILE A 22 -4.70 -6.40 25.46
CA ILE A 22 -4.34 -6.93 24.13
C ILE A 22 -4.31 -8.46 24.18
N TYR A 23 -3.71 -9.04 25.22
CA TYR A 23 -3.63 -10.49 25.41
C TYR A 23 -5.00 -11.12 25.69
N GLU A 24 -5.86 -10.48 26.48
CA GLU A 24 -7.25 -10.92 26.67
C GLU A 24 -8.02 -10.96 25.34
N ARG A 25 -7.90 -9.90 24.51
CA ARG A 25 -8.53 -9.86 23.19
C ARG A 25 -8.02 -10.93 22.23
N ARG A 26 -6.78 -11.38 22.42
CA ARG A 26 -6.18 -12.51 21.68
C ARG A 26 -6.63 -13.88 22.19
N GLY A 27 -7.39 -13.93 23.29
CA GLY A 27 -8.03 -15.14 23.82
C GLY A 27 -7.45 -15.67 25.13
N LEU A 28 -6.52 -14.95 25.77
CA LEU A 28 -6.01 -15.35 27.08
C LEU A 28 -7.04 -15.05 28.18
N GLN A 29 -7.08 -15.90 29.20
CA GLN A 29 -7.83 -15.60 30.42
C GLN A 29 -7.21 -14.38 31.11
N LYS A 30 -8.02 -13.56 31.79
CA LYS A 30 -7.59 -12.34 32.47
C LYS A 30 -6.35 -12.50 33.35
N GLU A 31 -6.32 -13.55 34.18
CA GLU A 31 -5.17 -13.83 35.05
C GLU A 31 -3.90 -14.14 34.24
N THR A 32 -4.02 -14.96 33.19
CA THR A 32 -2.89 -15.29 32.30
C THR A 32 -2.44 -14.08 31.50
N ALA A 33 -3.37 -13.25 31.01
CA ALA A 33 -3.07 -12.06 30.24
C ALA A 33 -2.30 -11.03 31.07
N LYS A 34 -2.70 -10.84 32.33
CA LYS A 34 -1.98 -9.98 33.29
C LYS A 34 -0.58 -10.54 33.59
N GLN A 35 -0.47 -11.84 33.81
CA GLN A 35 0.81 -12.48 34.06
C GLN A 35 1.77 -12.35 32.86
N VAL A 36 1.29 -12.61 31.65
CA VAL A 36 2.07 -12.48 30.41
C VAL A 36 2.49 -11.02 30.17
N ALA A 37 1.59 -10.06 30.39
CA ALA A 37 1.93 -8.64 30.27
C ALA A 37 3.07 -8.27 31.22
N LYS A 38 2.95 -8.64 32.50
CA LYS A 38 3.99 -8.36 33.50
C LYS A 38 5.32 -9.00 33.16
N GLU A 39 5.35 -10.30 32.86
CA GLU A 39 6.59 -11.04 32.56
C GLU A 39 7.28 -10.51 31.30
N LEU A 40 6.53 -10.10 30.28
CA LEU A 40 7.11 -9.51 29.06
C LEU A 40 7.57 -8.07 29.27
N THR A 41 6.86 -7.29 30.07
CA THR A 41 7.25 -5.92 30.45
C THR A 41 8.55 -5.92 31.27
N GLU A 42 8.74 -6.88 32.17
CA GLU A 42 9.98 -7.03 32.96
C GLU A 42 11.22 -7.32 32.09
N VAL A 43 11.05 -8.02 30.97
CA VAL A 43 12.14 -8.34 30.04
C VAL A 43 12.42 -7.19 29.07
N ASP A 44 11.37 -6.70 28.40
CA ASP A 44 11.48 -5.62 27.42
C ASP A 44 10.12 -4.94 27.20
N ALA A 45 9.78 -3.99 28.08
CA ALA A 45 8.55 -3.21 27.99
C ALA A 45 8.36 -2.55 26.62
N LEU A 46 9.39 -1.87 26.11
CA LEU A 46 9.30 -1.16 24.83
C LEU A 46 9.14 -2.14 23.66
N GLY A 47 9.89 -3.23 23.64
CA GLY A 47 9.78 -4.26 22.61
C GLY A 47 8.43 -4.97 22.63
N ALA A 48 7.90 -5.27 23.82
CA ALA A 48 6.59 -5.88 23.98
C ALA A 48 5.48 -4.98 23.41
N HIS A 49 5.46 -3.69 23.76
CA HIS A 49 4.49 -2.74 23.21
C HIS A 49 4.69 -2.50 21.70
N VAL A 50 5.92 -2.28 21.24
CA VAL A 50 6.21 -2.07 19.81
C VAL A 50 5.76 -3.27 18.97
N ARG A 51 5.96 -4.49 19.46
CA ARG A 51 5.55 -5.72 18.77
C ARG A 51 4.06 -5.99 18.89
N ASP A 52 3.52 -5.98 20.10
CA ASP A 52 2.20 -6.54 20.40
C ASP A 52 1.07 -5.51 20.37
N GLU A 53 1.37 -4.24 20.66
CA GLU A 53 0.45 -3.13 20.50
C GLU A 53 0.56 -2.50 19.11
N LEU A 54 1.76 -2.10 18.70
CA LEU A 54 1.95 -1.37 17.44
C LEU A 54 2.06 -2.30 16.21
N GLY A 55 2.26 -3.61 16.41
CA GLY A 55 2.43 -4.57 15.31
C GLY A 55 3.73 -4.38 14.52
N ILE A 56 4.69 -3.63 15.07
CA ILE A 56 5.96 -3.33 14.42
C ILE A 56 6.93 -4.48 14.72
N THR A 57 7.19 -5.29 13.69
CA THR A 57 8.19 -6.36 13.71
C THR A 57 9.32 -6.04 12.72
N GLU A 58 10.45 -6.74 12.79
CA GLU A 58 11.54 -6.56 11.81
C GLU A 58 11.08 -6.72 10.35
N MET A 59 10.10 -7.60 10.09
CA MET A 59 9.49 -7.78 8.77
C MET A 59 8.56 -6.64 8.34
N SER A 60 8.06 -5.85 9.30
CA SER A 60 7.12 -4.73 9.06
C SER A 60 7.85 -3.39 8.87
N GLN A 61 9.16 -3.33 9.08
CA GLN A 61 9.94 -2.11 8.89
C GLN A 61 10.07 -1.79 7.40
N ALA A 62 9.27 -0.82 6.94
CA ALA A 62 9.37 -0.32 5.57
C ALA A 62 10.70 0.42 5.37
N ASN A 63 11.54 -0.04 4.46
CA ASN A 63 12.73 0.71 4.03
C ASN A 63 12.30 1.83 3.07
N PRO A 64 12.37 3.12 3.45
CA PRO A 64 11.82 4.21 2.64
C PRO A 64 12.54 4.39 1.30
N ILE A 65 13.86 4.21 1.27
CA ILE A 65 14.67 4.35 0.05
C ILE A 65 14.32 3.23 -0.92
N GLN A 66 14.23 2.00 -0.42
CA GLN A 66 13.81 0.86 -1.23
C GLN A 66 12.41 1.06 -1.79
N ALA A 67 11.45 1.52 -0.98
CA ALA A 67 10.09 1.80 -1.41
C ALA A 67 10.03 2.90 -2.49
N ALA A 68 10.81 3.97 -2.32
CA ALA A 68 10.89 5.07 -3.29
C ALA A 68 11.49 4.60 -4.63
N LEU A 69 12.63 3.90 -4.59
CA LEU A 69 13.27 3.38 -5.80
C LEU A 69 12.41 2.35 -6.52
N ALA A 70 11.80 1.42 -5.79
CA ALA A 70 10.90 0.43 -6.36
C ALA A 70 9.67 1.09 -7.01
N SER A 71 9.10 2.10 -6.35
CA SER A 71 7.96 2.86 -6.86
C SER A 71 8.31 3.66 -8.12
N GLY A 72 9.45 4.35 -8.11
CA GLY A 72 9.96 5.07 -9.28
C GLY A 72 10.19 4.14 -10.47
N ALA A 73 10.90 3.03 -10.24
CA ALA A 73 11.16 2.04 -11.28
C ALA A 73 9.86 1.43 -11.85
N ALA A 74 8.90 1.08 -10.99
CA ALA A 74 7.62 0.53 -11.41
C ALA A 74 6.80 1.55 -12.21
N PHE A 75 6.78 2.81 -11.80
CA PHE A 75 6.10 3.89 -12.53
C PHE A 75 6.72 4.10 -13.91
N THR A 76 8.05 4.20 -13.99
CA THR A 76 8.76 4.36 -15.26
C THR A 76 8.52 3.17 -16.19
N ALA A 77 8.61 1.94 -15.67
CA ALA A 77 8.35 0.74 -16.45
C ALA A 77 6.90 0.65 -16.95
N GLY A 78 5.93 0.99 -16.10
CA GLY A 78 4.51 1.00 -16.46
C GLY A 78 4.17 2.07 -17.51
N GLY A 79 4.78 3.25 -17.42
CA GLY A 79 4.59 4.34 -18.39
C GLY A 79 5.35 4.14 -19.70
N PHE A 80 6.30 3.20 -19.76
CA PHE A 80 7.12 2.97 -20.95
C PHE A 80 6.30 2.54 -22.16
N ILE A 81 5.32 1.65 -21.98
CA ILE A 81 4.48 1.14 -23.08
C ILE A 81 3.70 2.27 -23.77
N PRO A 82 2.85 3.06 -23.09
CA PRO A 82 2.12 4.15 -23.74
C PRO A 82 3.04 5.22 -24.33
N LEU A 83 4.21 5.48 -23.72
CA LEU A 83 5.21 6.37 -24.29
C LEU A 83 5.79 5.84 -25.62
N MET A 84 6.07 4.54 -25.72
CA MET A 84 6.54 3.97 -26.99
C MET A 84 5.46 4.02 -28.06
N VAL A 85 4.19 3.81 -27.69
CA VAL A 85 3.07 3.93 -28.62
C VAL A 85 2.95 5.35 -29.15
N SER A 86 3.08 6.38 -28.31
CA SER A 86 3.00 7.77 -28.77
C SER A 86 4.12 8.18 -29.71
N LEU A 87 5.29 7.54 -29.64
CA LEU A 87 6.43 7.82 -30.54
C LEU A 87 6.34 7.08 -31.87
N LEU A 88 5.72 5.90 -31.91
CA LEU A 88 5.79 4.98 -33.06
C LEU A 88 4.47 4.86 -33.83
N ALA A 89 3.33 5.13 -33.20
CA ALA A 89 2.04 4.92 -33.85
C ALA A 89 1.75 5.99 -34.92
N PRO A 90 1.10 5.62 -36.04
CA PRO A 90 0.63 6.59 -37.03
C PRO A 90 -0.36 7.57 -36.40
N VAL A 91 -0.18 8.86 -36.67
CA VAL A 91 -1.02 9.95 -36.10
C VAL A 91 -2.51 9.69 -36.31
N VAL A 92 -2.90 9.21 -37.49
CA VAL A 92 -4.30 8.93 -37.87
C VAL A 92 -5.00 7.94 -36.92
N TYR A 93 -4.25 7.03 -36.30
CA TYR A 93 -4.79 5.99 -35.41
C TYR A 93 -4.26 6.10 -33.97
N MET A 94 -3.57 7.20 -33.66
CA MET A 94 -2.83 7.38 -32.40
C MET A 94 -3.72 7.15 -31.18
N GLU A 95 -4.89 7.77 -31.15
CA GLU A 95 -5.82 7.69 -30.01
C GLU A 95 -6.27 6.25 -29.73
N TYR A 96 -6.68 5.54 -30.79
CA TYR A 96 -7.19 4.17 -30.67
C TYR A 96 -6.10 3.18 -30.27
N ILE A 97 -4.91 3.30 -30.88
CA ILE A 97 -3.78 2.42 -30.57
C ILE A 97 -3.28 2.69 -29.14
N LEU A 98 -3.11 3.96 -28.77
CA LEU A 98 -2.67 4.35 -27.42
C LEU A 98 -3.64 3.88 -26.36
N TYR A 99 -4.94 4.13 -26.54
CA TYR A 99 -5.96 3.67 -25.61
C TYR A 99 -5.98 2.14 -25.50
N GLY A 100 -6.01 1.44 -26.63
CA GLY A 100 -6.03 -0.03 -26.66
C GLY A 100 -4.82 -0.65 -25.95
N CYS A 101 -3.61 -0.21 -26.30
CA CYS A 101 -2.38 -0.69 -25.67
C CYS A 101 -2.33 -0.37 -24.17
N THR A 102 -2.78 0.82 -23.77
CA THR A 102 -2.83 1.22 -22.36
C THR A 102 -3.78 0.34 -21.56
N ILE A 103 -4.97 0.04 -22.08
CA ILE A 103 -5.95 -0.83 -21.41
C ILE A 103 -5.41 -2.25 -21.25
N VAL A 104 -4.75 -2.80 -22.28
CA VAL A 104 -4.10 -4.12 -22.19
C VAL A 104 -3.00 -4.11 -21.13
N ALA A 105 -2.14 -3.09 -21.13
CA ALA A 105 -1.08 -2.96 -20.12
C ALA A 105 -1.66 -2.86 -18.70
N LEU A 106 -2.70 -2.05 -18.50
CA LEU A 106 -3.40 -1.92 -17.22
C LEU A 106 -4.05 -3.23 -16.76
N ALA A 107 -4.62 -4.02 -17.67
CA ALA A 107 -5.19 -5.32 -17.34
C ALA A 107 -4.11 -6.33 -16.90
N VAL A 108 -2.94 -6.32 -17.55
CA VAL A 108 -1.79 -7.13 -17.16
C VAL A 108 -1.29 -6.71 -15.79
N LEU A 109 -1.06 -5.41 -15.57
CA LEU A 109 -0.62 -4.87 -14.27
C LEU A 109 -1.64 -5.13 -13.16
N GLY A 110 -2.93 -5.04 -13.45
CA GLY A 110 -4.00 -5.38 -12.52
C GLY A 110 -4.00 -6.86 -12.14
N THR A 111 -3.70 -7.75 -13.09
CA THR A 111 -3.57 -9.18 -12.82
C THR A 111 -2.35 -9.48 -11.94
N VAL A 112 -1.21 -8.86 -12.24
CA VAL A 112 0.05 -9.03 -11.49
C VAL A 112 -0.11 -8.52 -10.06
N SER A 113 -0.64 -7.31 -9.88
CA SER A 113 -0.87 -6.72 -8.55
C SER A 113 -1.86 -7.52 -7.72
N ALA A 114 -2.92 -8.06 -8.34
CA ALA A 114 -3.89 -8.90 -7.63
C ALA A 114 -3.27 -10.20 -7.11
N ARG A 115 -2.46 -10.87 -7.94
CA ARG A 115 -1.75 -12.10 -7.56
C ARG A 115 -0.70 -11.84 -6.48
N ALA A 116 0.07 -10.76 -6.60
CA ALA A 116 1.06 -10.38 -5.60
C ALA A 116 0.42 -10.01 -4.25
N GLY A 117 -0.74 -9.33 -4.28
CA GLY A 117 -1.47 -8.89 -3.08
C GLY A 117 -2.52 -9.87 -2.55
N GLY A 118 -2.64 -11.08 -3.11
CA GLY A 118 -3.61 -12.09 -2.66
C GLY A 118 -5.09 -11.69 -2.82
N SER A 119 -5.40 -10.80 -3.76
CA SER A 119 -6.77 -10.29 -3.98
C SER A 119 -7.45 -10.89 -5.21
N ASN A 120 -8.76 -10.68 -5.36
CA ASN A 120 -9.50 -11.18 -6.52
C ASN A 120 -9.08 -10.46 -7.81
N VAL A 121 -8.51 -11.22 -8.76
CA VAL A 121 -7.97 -10.73 -10.04
C VAL A 121 -8.99 -9.91 -10.82
N PHE A 122 -10.21 -10.41 -10.98
CA PHE A 122 -11.23 -9.72 -11.78
C PHE A 122 -11.59 -8.35 -11.19
N LYS A 123 -11.80 -8.28 -9.88
CA LYS A 123 -12.11 -7.01 -9.20
C LYS A 123 -10.97 -6.00 -9.31
N ALA A 124 -9.72 -6.47 -9.21
CA ALA A 124 -8.54 -5.61 -9.32
C ALA A 124 -8.37 -5.06 -10.75
N VAL A 125 -8.43 -5.93 -11.76
CA VAL A 125 -8.33 -5.55 -13.17
C VAL A 125 -9.43 -4.56 -13.53
N LEU A 126 -10.69 -4.84 -13.18
CA LEU A 126 -11.81 -3.95 -13.46
C LEU A 126 -11.61 -2.57 -12.83
N ARG A 127 -11.20 -2.51 -11.56
CA ARG A 127 -10.92 -1.24 -10.87
C ARG A 127 -9.84 -0.42 -11.55
N ILE A 128 -8.73 -1.06 -11.91
CA ILE A 128 -7.56 -0.39 -12.52
C ILE A 128 -7.88 0.08 -13.93
N VAL A 129 -8.51 -0.77 -14.74
CA VAL A 129 -8.91 -0.42 -16.11
C VAL A 129 -9.93 0.71 -16.11
N LEU A 130 -10.98 0.64 -15.28
CA LEU A 130 -11.98 1.71 -15.18
C LEU A 130 -11.36 3.03 -14.72
N GLY A 131 -10.51 3.00 -13.68
CA GLY A 131 -9.80 4.19 -13.21
C GLY A 131 -8.91 4.80 -14.30
N GLY A 132 -8.18 3.95 -15.04
CA GLY A 132 -7.36 4.37 -16.18
C GLY A 132 -8.18 4.98 -17.32
N THR A 133 -9.30 4.36 -17.69
CA THR A 133 -10.24 4.90 -18.70
C THR A 133 -10.76 6.27 -18.28
N ILE A 134 -11.21 6.42 -17.04
CA ILE A 134 -11.72 7.71 -16.53
C ILE A 134 -10.62 8.78 -16.61
N ALA A 135 -9.40 8.46 -16.18
CA ALA A 135 -8.28 9.39 -16.24
C ALA A 135 -7.94 9.82 -17.69
N MET A 136 -7.94 8.88 -18.64
CA MET A 136 -7.71 9.18 -20.05
C MET A 136 -8.83 10.03 -20.66
N VAL A 137 -10.10 9.74 -20.34
CA VAL A 137 -11.25 10.54 -20.79
C VAL A 137 -11.17 11.96 -20.25
N ILE A 138 -10.85 12.14 -18.96
CA ILE A 138 -10.67 13.47 -18.37
C ILE A 138 -9.51 14.21 -19.05
N SER A 139 -8.39 13.53 -19.29
CA SER A 139 -7.22 14.12 -19.96
C SER A 139 -7.55 14.58 -21.39
N ALA A 140 -8.27 13.75 -22.15
CA ALA A 140 -8.73 14.09 -23.48
C ALA A 140 -9.75 15.24 -23.47
N ALA A 141 -10.69 15.25 -22.52
CA ALA A 141 -11.65 16.33 -22.36
C ALA A 141 -10.96 17.67 -22.07
N VAL A 142 -9.97 17.68 -21.17
CA VAL A 142 -9.15 18.87 -20.91
C VAL A 142 -8.44 19.33 -22.19
N GLY A 143 -7.80 18.43 -22.93
CA GLY A 143 -7.17 18.75 -24.22
C GLY A 143 -8.17 19.40 -25.20
N TYR A 144 -9.36 18.83 -25.32
CA TYR A 144 -10.43 19.35 -26.16
C TYR A 144 -10.89 20.76 -25.73
N PHE A 145 -11.08 21.00 -24.42
CA PHE A 145 -11.48 22.30 -23.88
C PHE A 145 -10.46 23.41 -24.19
N PHE A 146 -9.17 23.08 -24.18
CA PHE A 146 -8.10 24.04 -24.51
C PHE A 146 -7.76 24.09 -26.01
N GLY A 147 -8.54 23.42 -26.86
CA GLY A 147 -8.38 23.47 -28.31
C GLY A 147 -7.21 22.66 -28.87
N VAL A 148 -6.66 21.73 -28.08
CA VAL A 148 -5.68 20.76 -28.57
C VAL A 148 -6.43 19.74 -29.44
N ARG A 149 -6.38 19.94 -30.75
CA ARG A 149 -6.91 19.02 -31.77
C ARG A 149 -5.73 18.30 -32.39
N VAL A 150 -5.41 17.11 -31.87
CA VAL A 150 -4.43 16.19 -32.48
C VAL A 150 -5.21 15.14 -33.27
#